data_AF-A0A381Z8A7-F1
#
_entry.id   AF-A0A381Z8A7-F1
#
_cell.length_a   1.000
_cell.length_b   1.000
_cell.length_c   1.000
_cell.angle_alpha   90.00
_cell.angle_beta   90.00
_cell.angle_gamma   90.00
#
_symmetry.space_group_name_H-M   'P 1'
#
loop_
_entity.id
_entity.type
_entity.pdbx_description
1 polymer ?
#
loop_
_entity_poly.entity_id
_entity_poly.type
_entity_poly.pdbx_seq_one_letter_code
_entity_poly.pdbx_strand_id
1 'polypeptide(L)' 'MNDEDLSDEFESTQKELMNLRFRSATMQLVNVNEIRLAKKKIARIKTVIREREIVKSSL' A
#
# COMPACT_ATOMS: atom_id res chain seq x y z
N MET A 1 6.83 14.37 -1.58
CA MET A 1 6.25 13.40 -0.64
C MET A 1 6.88 13.60 0.72
N ASN A 2 6.20 14.37 1.56
CA ASN A 2 6.49 14.44 2.99
C ASN A 2 6.05 13.11 3.66
N ASP A 3 6.17 12.99 4.98
CA ASP A 3 5.77 11.78 5.70
C ASP A 3 4.24 11.58 5.74
N GLU A 4 3.46 12.66 5.71
CA GLU A 4 1.99 12.64 5.68
C GLU A 4 1.48 12.11 4.34
N ASP A 5 2.04 12.58 3.22
CA ASP A 5 1.72 12.12 1.86
C ASP A 5 1.92 10.59 1.73
N LEU A 6 2.96 10.05 2.38
CA LEU A 6 3.25 8.62 2.40
C LEU A 6 2.25 7.83 3.25
N SER A 7 1.80 8.40 4.36
CA SER A 7 0.75 7.82 5.20
C SER A 7 -0.59 7.80 4.44
N ASP A 8 -0.94 8.89 3.78
CA ASP A 8 -2.15 8.99 2.97
C ASP A 8 -2.12 8.02 1.78
N GLU A 9 -0.97 7.89 1.11
CA GLU A 9 -0.78 6.91 0.04
C GLU A 9 -0.89 5.47 0.58
N PHE A 10 -0.36 5.21 1.78
CA PHE A 10 -0.49 3.91 2.43
C PHE A 10 -1.96 3.57 2.69
N GLU A 11 -2.71 4.47 3.33
CA GLU A 11 -4.12 4.26 3.68
C GLU A 11 -4.99 4.07 2.44
N SER A 12 -4.81 4.93 1.43
CA SER A 12 -5.54 4.84 0.17
C SER A 12 -5.28 3.51 -0.56
N THR A 13 -4.01 3.06 -0.61
CA THR A 13 -3.66 1.76 -1.21
C THR A 13 -4.21 0.59 -0.40
N GLN A 14 -4.32 0.72 0.92
CA GLN A 14 -4.89 -0.30 1.80
C GLN A 14 -6.41 -0.45 1.57
N LYS A 15 -7.11 0.69 1.42
CA LYS A 15 -8.54 0.74 1.03
C LYS A 15 -8.77 0.16 -0.36
N GLU A 16 -7.88 0.45 -1.31
CA GLU A 16 -7.91 -0.15 -2.65
C GLU A 16 -7.80 -1.68 -2.58
N LEU A 17 -6.85 -2.20 -1.80
CA LEU A 17 -6.70 -3.65 -1.59
C LEU A 17 -7.95 -4.28 -0.96
N MET A 18 -8.60 -3.58 -0.03
CA MET A 18 -9.87 -4.02 0.55
C MET A 18 -10.96 -4.13 -0.53
N ASN A 19 -11.12 -3.10 -1.36
CA ASN A 19 -12.05 -3.10 -2.48
C ASN A 19 -11.76 -4.22 -3.48
N LEU A 20 -10.49 -4.46 -3.80
CA LEU A 20 -10.07 -5.56 -4.66
C LEU A 20 -10.44 -6.93 -4.08
N ARG A 21 -10.28 -7.12 -2.77
CA ARG A 21 -10.68 -8.36 -2.08
C ARG A 21 -12.19 -8.55 -2.10
N PHE A 22 -12.98 -7.50 -1.90
CA PHE A 22 -14.44 -7.58 -2.03
C PHE A 22 -14.85 -7.97 -3.43
N ARG A 23 -14.31 -7.30 -4.46
CA ARG A 23 -14.57 -7.66 -5.87
C ARG A 23 -14.18 -9.10 -6.18
N SER A 24 -13.07 -9.57 -5.62
CA SER A 24 -12.64 -10.97 -5.78
C SER A 24 -13.62 -11.94 -5.12
N ALA A 25 -14.16 -11.61 -3.95
CA ALA A 25 -15.11 -12.45 -3.23
C ALA A 25 -16.48 -12.50 -3.93
N THR A 26 -16.91 -11.41 -4.58
CA THR A 26 -18.14 -11.34 -5.38
C THR A 26 -17.98 -11.83 -6.81
N MET A 27 -16.80 -12.33 -7.19
CA MET A 27 -16.46 -12.74 -8.57
C MET A 27 -16.60 -11.60 -9.61
N GLN A 28 -16.46 -10.35 -9.19
CA GLN A 28 -16.55 -9.14 -10.04
C GLN A 28 -15.17 -8.57 -10.40
N LEU A 29 -14.08 -9.24 -10.02
CA LEU A 29 -12.73 -8.77 -10.30
C LEU A 29 -12.30 -9.16 -11.72
N VAL A 30 -12.13 -8.17 -12.58
CA VAL A 30 -11.68 -8.37 -13.98
C VAL A 30 -10.22 -8.80 -14.05
N ASN A 31 -9.35 -8.22 -13.21
CA ASN A 31 -7.91 -8.48 -13.23
C ASN A 31 -7.36 -8.88 -11.86
N VAL A 32 -7.05 -10.17 -11.68
CA VAL A 32 -6.51 -10.72 -10.43
C VAL A 32 -5.10 -10.18 -10.12
N ASN A 33 -4.35 -9.70 -11.12
CA ASN A 33 -3.02 -9.12 -10.89
C ASN A 33 -3.06 -7.84 -10.06
N GLU A 34 -4.17 -7.11 -10.04
CA GLU A 34 -4.34 -5.87 -9.27
C GLU A 34 -4.10 -6.11 -7.77
N ILE A 35 -4.58 -7.24 -7.22
CA ILE A 35 -4.33 -7.62 -5.82
C ILE A 35 -2.83 -7.75 -5.53
N ARG A 36 -2.09 -8.39 -6.44
CA ARG A 36 -0.64 -8.58 -6.28
C ARG A 36 0.10 -7.26 -6.39
N LEU A 37 -0.31 -6.38 -7.30
CA LEU A 37 0.29 -5.06 -7.47
C LEU A 37 0.02 -4.15 -6.26
N ALA A 38 -1.20 -4.11 -5.74
CA ALA A 38 -1.56 -3.35 -4.54
C ALA A 38 -0.75 -3.83 -3.32
N LYS A 39 -0.59 -5.14 -3.13
CA LYS A 39 0.29 -5.70 -2.07
C LYS A 39 1.75 -5.25 -2.23
N LYS A 40 2.29 -5.28 -3.44
CA LYS A 40 3.66 -4.79 -3.72
C LYS A 40 3.80 -3.29 -3.47
N LYS A 41 2.79 -2.50 -3.82
CA LYS A 41 2.77 -1.05 -3.56
C LYS A 41 2.82 -0.76 -2.06
N ILE A 42 1.97 -1.43 -1.27
CA ILE A 42 1.98 -1.35 0.20
C ILE A 42 3.37 -1.71 0.77
N ALA A 43 3.98 -2.79 0.27
CA ALA A 43 5.30 -3.20 0.74
C ALA A 43 6.36 -2.11 0.49
N ARG A 44 6.39 -1.51 -0.71
CA ARG A 44 7.32 -0.41 -1.03
C ARG A 44 7.13 0.80 -0.15
N ILE A 45 5.88 1.22 0.08
CA ILE A 45 5.57 2.36 0.96
C ILE A 45 6.09 2.10 2.37
N LYS A 46 5.82 0.91 2.92
CA LYS A 46 6.34 0.51 4.23
C LYS A 46 7.86 0.47 4.29
N THR A 47 8.53 0.04 3.22
CA THR A 47 10.00 0.07 3.14
C THR A 47 10.52 1.49 3.24
N VAL A 48 9.96 2.44 2.48
CA VAL A 48 10.39 3.85 2.52
C VAL A 48 10.14 4.46 3.90
N ILE A 49 8.98 4.21 4.51
CA ILE A 49 8.69 4.66 5.88
C ILE A 49 9.76 4.14 6.83
N ARG A 50 10.09 2.84 6.75
CA ARG A 50 11.09 2.21 7.60
C ARG A 50 12.50 2.77 7.37
N GLU A 51 12.89 3.01 6.13
CA GLU A 51 14.17 3.63 5.78
C GLU A 51 14.29 5.02 6.42
N ARG A 52 13.23 5.84 6.35
CA ARG A 52 13.19 7.17 6.97
C ARG A 52 13.27 7.10 8.50
N GLU A 53 12.55 6.16 9.12
CA GLU A 53 12.65 5.92 10.56
C GLU A 53 14.07 5.56 11.00
N ILE A 54 14.74 4.68 10.25
CA ILE A 54 16.12 4.28 10.54
C ILE A 54 17.06 5.49 10.46
N VAL A 55 16.95 6.29 9.38
CA VAL A 55 17.76 7.51 9.21
C VAL A 55 17.54 8.49 10.37
N LYS A 56 16.28 8.74 10.74
CA LYS A 56 15.93 9.62 11.87
C LYS A 56 16.43 9.11 13.21
N SER A 57 16.46 7.79 13.42
CA SER A 57 16.97 7.17 14.65
C SER A 57 18.50 7.14 14.72
N SER A 58 19.20 7.22 13.59
CA SER A 58 20.66 7.23 13.51
C SER A 58 21.27 8.64 13.59
N LEU A 59 20.42 9.66 13.73
CA LEU A 59 20.74 11.07 13.94
C LEU A 59 20.50 11.43 15.42
#